data_AF-A0A5M6J1C7-F1
#
_entry.id   AF-A0A5M6J1C7-F1
#
_cell.length_a   1.000
_cell.length_b   1.000
_cell.length_c   1.000
_cell.angle_alpha   90.00
_cell.angle_beta   90.00
_cell.angle_gamma   90.00
#
_symmetry.space_group_name_H-M   'P 1'
#
loop_
_entity.id
_entity.type
_entity.pdbx_description
1 polymer ?
#
loop_
_entity_poly.entity_id
_entity_poly.type
_entity_poly.pdbx_seq_one_letter_code
_entity_poly.pdbx_strand_id
1 'polypeptide(L)'
;MSKSMTTGTARPSTDGVPGLRQVFFDGFDGTSLDRSKWATVYESPRLYQNGAFRFDQSALSVGNGVLTVSSDKQANGTWVTGGISSAPWVGAPAGTGTGITCGRVEIRAKASMELNGAGPVLLLWPTNLNHWPPEVNLLETPRKDGLFTVHWPGPNGEDQFRSQIYKIDYSQWHTYTADWTPDAVKLYVDGRLVATQTGHSPKEAMSVGVNGNVASKSEVWYGGSPNASGVRHVDFKVDYISMAQWTGGALAPPGSAAAAPSGGGSTSGAQTVNAGSGGDALVLKVSGQAFQGDAQYTVKVDGRQIGGTLTARASHAARQTDTITLRGDWAAGSHRVEMTFLNDAWGGFSGADRNLYLEGASYNGRAIPGAALTFGKTGSRAFEFTDGSVITAPAATQAVLRGSSGVDLFRLTDVAGRRIIEDFEVGRDKLVFSGVNRSSVRIAADHDGTDHAWGQRVSFGTHGESVFLRYAWGLDSADMTFT
;
A
#
# COMPACT_ATOMS: atom_id res chain seq x y z
N MET A 1 -20.05 -4.46 -1.08
CA MET A 1 -20.37 -3.11 -1.55
C MET A 1 -19.47 -2.79 -2.71
N SER A 2 -20.05 -2.28 -3.80
CA SER A 2 -19.46 -2.19 -5.14
C SER A 2 -18.16 -1.40 -5.11
N LYS A 3 -17.05 -2.08 -5.45
CA LYS A 3 -15.75 -1.45 -5.63
C LYS A 3 -15.77 -0.62 -6.91
N SER A 4 -15.29 0.61 -6.79
CA SER A 4 -15.03 1.46 -7.94
C SER A 4 -13.84 0.95 -8.75
N MET A 5 -13.95 0.99 -10.08
CA MET A 5 -12.91 0.60 -11.04
C MET A 5 -12.10 1.80 -11.55
N THR A 6 -12.52 3.05 -11.26
CA THR A 6 -12.04 4.24 -11.97
C THR A 6 -11.57 5.44 -11.14
N THR A 7 -11.65 5.45 -9.79
CA THR A 7 -11.27 6.62 -8.94
C THR A 7 -9.77 6.99 -8.86
N GLY A 8 -8.93 6.48 -9.77
CA GLY A 8 -7.48 6.69 -9.72
C GLY A 8 -6.84 6.30 -8.38
N THR A 9 -5.82 7.03 -7.94
CA THR A 9 -5.00 6.73 -6.74
C THR A 9 -5.58 7.25 -5.41
N ALA A 10 -6.73 7.92 -5.41
CA ALA A 10 -7.27 8.57 -4.21
C ALA A 10 -8.25 7.63 -3.49
N ARG A 11 -7.79 6.94 -2.44
CA ARG A 11 -8.67 6.12 -1.57
C ARG A 11 -9.33 6.99 -0.50
N PRO A 12 -10.66 6.89 -0.30
CA PRO A 12 -11.33 7.58 0.79
C PRO A 12 -10.85 7.08 2.16
N SER A 13 -10.63 7.97 3.12
CA SER A 13 -10.26 7.67 4.50
C SER A 13 -11.46 7.32 5.40
N THR A 14 -12.58 6.92 4.79
CA THR A 14 -13.80 6.45 5.45
C THR A 14 -13.86 4.93 5.64
N ASP A 15 -12.97 4.18 4.98
CA ASP A 15 -12.97 2.71 4.97
C ASP A 15 -11.79 2.12 5.74
N GLY A 16 -12.08 1.19 6.66
CA GLY A 16 -11.08 0.53 7.50
C GLY A 16 -10.43 1.43 8.56
N VAL A 17 -11.10 2.52 8.96
CA VAL A 17 -10.61 3.46 9.99
C VAL A 17 -11.26 3.16 11.34
N PRO A 18 -10.48 3.04 12.44
CA PRO A 18 -11.02 2.88 13.80
C PRO A 18 -12.05 3.94 14.15
N GLY A 19 -13.15 3.53 14.76
CA GLY A 19 -14.23 4.46 15.13
C GLY A 19 -15.09 4.93 13.95
N LEU A 20 -14.86 4.41 12.74
CA LEU A 20 -15.66 4.68 11.55
C LEU A 20 -16.16 3.37 10.92
N ARG A 21 -17.42 3.39 10.46
CA ARG A 21 -18.00 2.35 9.61
C ARG A 21 -18.50 2.98 8.32
N GLN A 22 -17.87 2.66 7.19
CA GLN A 22 -18.35 3.14 5.88
C GLN A 22 -19.80 2.71 5.65
N VAL A 23 -20.67 3.66 5.28
CA VAL A 23 -22.08 3.42 4.97
C VAL A 23 -22.42 3.71 3.52
N PHE A 24 -21.65 4.58 2.88
CA PHE A 24 -21.90 5.05 1.54
C PHE A 24 -20.57 5.21 0.81
N PHE A 25 -20.56 4.79 -0.45
CA PHE A 25 -19.47 5.06 -1.37
C PHE A 25 -20.01 5.09 -2.78
N ASP A 26 -19.62 6.12 -3.53
CA ASP A 26 -19.78 6.14 -4.97
C ASP A 26 -18.53 6.71 -5.63
N GLY A 27 -17.93 5.91 -6.52
CA GLY A 27 -16.83 6.30 -7.40
C GLY A 27 -17.27 6.54 -8.84
N PHE A 28 -18.59 6.57 -9.10
CA PHE A 28 -19.17 6.95 -10.39
C PHE A 28 -18.66 6.12 -11.59
N ASP A 29 -18.39 4.84 -11.39
CA ASP A 29 -17.79 3.95 -12.40
C ASP A 29 -18.76 3.45 -13.47
N GLY A 30 -20.06 3.68 -13.24
CA GLY A 30 -21.09 3.39 -14.22
C GLY A 30 -21.04 4.35 -15.40
N THR A 31 -21.98 4.15 -16.33
CA THR A 31 -22.22 5.06 -17.46
C THR A 31 -23.43 5.98 -17.22
N SER A 32 -23.99 5.96 -16.00
CA SER A 32 -25.15 6.73 -15.59
C SER A 32 -25.18 6.85 -14.07
N LEU A 33 -25.90 7.85 -13.55
CA LEU A 33 -26.09 8.04 -12.11
C LEU A 33 -26.77 6.81 -11.48
N ASP A 34 -26.17 6.26 -10.43
CA ASP A 34 -26.76 5.16 -9.66
C ASP A 34 -27.92 5.68 -8.79
N ARG A 35 -29.14 5.51 -9.29
CA ARG A 35 -30.36 5.97 -8.60
C ARG A 35 -30.67 5.20 -7.32
N SER A 36 -30.02 4.07 -7.07
CA SER A 36 -30.14 3.39 -5.77
C SER A 36 -29.37 4.08 -4.65
N LYS A 37 -28.32 4.85 -5.02
CA LYS A 37 -27.50 5.64 -4.10
C LYS A 37 -27.96 7.10 -4.02
N TRP A 38 -28.28 7.67 -5.18
CA TRP A 38 -28.71 9.07 -5.33
C TRP A 38 -30.22 9.12 -5.49
N ALA A 39 -30.90 9.03 -4.34
CA ALA A 39 -32.36 9.04 -4.29
C ALA A 39 -32.92 10.35 -4.85
N THR A 40 -32.31 11.48 -4.52
CA THR A 40 -32.76 12.80 -4.97
C THR A 40 -31.84 13.36 -6.06
N VAL A 41 -32.46 13.75 -7.17
CA VAL A 41 -31.84 14.54 -8.25
C VAL A 41 -32.60 15.86 -8.33
N TYR A 42 -31.88 16.98 -8.33
CA TYR A 42 -32.49 18.30 -8.34
C TYR A 42 -33.02 18.62 -9.73
N GLU A 43 -34.29 18.97 -9.78
CA GLU A 43 -35.03 19.28 -11.01
C GLU A 43 -36.09 20.33 -10.65
N SER A 44 -36.10 21.45 -11.37
CA SER A 44 -37.11 22.49 -11.19
C SER A 44 -37.34 23.26 -12.49
N PRO A 45 -38.60 23.42 -12.93
CA PRO A 45 -38.94 24.33 -14.03
C PRO A 45 -38.84 25.80 -13.62
N ARG A 46 -38.80 26.09 -12.31
CA ARG A 46 -38.68 27.45 -11.76
C ARG A 46 -37.23 27.78 -11.45
N LEU A 47 -36.89 29.05 -11.61
CA LEU A 47 -35.63 29.58 -11.11
C LEU A 47 -35.55 29.39 -9.58
N TYR A 48 -34.34 29.15 -9.12
CA TYR A 48 -33.94 29.26 -7.73
C TYR A 48 -34.32 30.64 -7.18
N GLN A 49 -34.45 30.76 -5.87
CA GLN A 49 -35.06 31.93 -5.22
C GLN A 49 -34.35 33.25 -5.55
N ASN A 50 -33.06 33.19 -5.88
CA ASN A 50 -32.26 34.36 -6.29
C ASN A 50 -32.48 34.78 -7.77
N GLY A 51 -33.26 34.01 -8.54
CA GLY A 51 -33.58 34.29 -9.94
C GLY A 51 -32.44 34.05 -10.95
N ALA A 52 -31.30 33.48 -10.53
CA ALA A 52 -30.12 33.37 -11.39
C ALA A 52 -30.04 32.06 -12.17
N PHE A 53 -30.50 30.95 -11.59
CA PHE A 53 -30.40 29.63 -12.20
C PHE A 53 -31.61 28.76 -11.88
N ARG A 54 -31.75 27.62 -12.54
CA ARG A 54 -32.65 26.52 -12.15
C ARG A 54 -31.90 25.20 -12.16
N PHE A 55 -32.39 24.23 -11.40
CA PHE A 55 -31.86 22.87 -11.44
C PHE A 55 -32.50 22.06 -12.58
N ASP A 56 -31.71 21.27 -13.28
CA ASP A 56 -32.15 20.37 -14.34
C ASP A 56 -31.24 19.14 -14.38
N GLN A 57 -31.81 17.94 -14.42
CA GLN A 57 -31.06 16.70 -14.43
C GLN A 57 -30.18 16.53 -15.68
N SER A 58 -30.51 17.22 -16.78
CA SER A 58 -29.70 17.19 -18.01
C SER A 58 -28.30 17.80 -17.82
N ALA A 59 -28.10 18.59 -16.76
CA ALA A 59 -26.81 19.12 -16.37
C ALA A 59 -25.91 18.11 -15.64
N LEU A 60 -26.36 16.86 -15.46
CA LEU A 60 -25.61 15.77 -14.83
C LEU A 60 -25.17 14.74 -15.86
N SER A 61 -23.93 14.29 -15.76
CA SER A 61 -23.44 13.13 -16.51
C SER A 61 -22.50 12.29 -15.66
N VAL A 62 -22.51 10.97 -15.85
CA VAL A 62 -21.63 10.03 -15.17
C VAL A 62 -20.92 9.17 -16.20
N GLY A 63 -19.61 9.06 -16.09
CA GLY A 63 -18.79 8.18 -16.92
C GLY A 63 -17.32 8.30 -16.59
N ASN A 64 -16.54 7.27 -16.92
CA ASN A 64 -15.09 7.22 -16.67
C ASN A 64 -14.71 7.48 -15.20
N GLY A 65 -15.55 7.05 -14.24
CA GLY A 65 -15.29 7.24 -12.81
C GLY A 65 -15.53 8.65 -12.29
N VAL A 66 -16.31 9.45 -13.02
CA VAL A 66 -16.54 10.85 -12.67
C VAL A 66 -18.00 11.20 -12.85
N LEU A 67 -18.57 11.86 -11.84
CA LEU A 67 -19.75 12.68 -11.98
C LEU A 67 -19.33 14.07 -12.48
N THR A 68 -19.95 14.56 -13.54
CA THR A 68 -19.85 15.95 -13.98
C THR A 68 -21.16 16.67 -13.70
N VAL A 69 -21.09 17.82 -13.02
CA VAL A 69 -22.19 18.73 -12.78
C VAL A 69 -21.91 20.02 -13.54
N SER A 70 -22.66 20.24 -14.62
CA SER A 70 -22.51 21.41 -15.49
C SER A 70 -23.35 22.58 -14.99
N SER A 71 -22.91 23.79 -15.31
CA SER A 71 -23.66 25.03 -15.18
C SER A 71 -23.57 25.79 -16.50
N ASP A 72 -24.69 25.88 -17.22
CA ASP A 72 -24.76 26.40 -18.58
C ASP A 72 -25.61 27.67 -18.65
N LYS A 73 -25.00 28.73 -19.21
CA LYS A 73 -25.67 30.02 -19.41
C LYS A 73 -26.64 29.93 -20.58
N GLN A 74 -27.87 30.32 -20.31
CA GLN A 74 -28.96 30.39 -21.28
C GLN A 74 -28.97 31.74 -22.01
N ALA A 75 -29.64 31.80 -23.16
CA ALA A 75 -29.70 33.00 -24.00
C ALA A 75 -30.32 34.21 -23.27
N ASN A 76 -31.25 33.98 -22.35
CA ASN A 76 -31.90 35.00 -21.51
C ASN A 76 -31.03 35.45 -20.31
N GLY A 77 -29.82 34.92 -20.15
CA GLY A 77 -28.90 35.26 -19.07
C GLY A 77 -29.12 34.50 -17.75
N THR A 78 -30.11 33.61 -17.65
CA THR A 78 -30.21 32.66 -16.53
C THR A 78 -29.29 31.47 -16.76
N TRP A 79 -29.08 30.64 -15.74
CA TRP A 79 -28.25 29.44 -15.83
C TRP A 79 -29.06 28.17 -15.57
N VAL A 80 -28.62 27.06 -16.15
CA VAL A 80 -29.13 25.72 -15.85
C VAL A 80 -28.00 24.95 -15.19
N THR A 81 -28.24 24.36 -14.03
CA THR A 81 -27.22 23.58 -13.32
C THR A 81 -27.78 22.28 -12.76
N GLY A 82 -26.90 21.37 -12.34
CA GLY A 82 -27.27 20.10 -11.75
C GLY A 82 -27.11 20.06 -10.24
N GLY A 83 -27.71 19.06 -9.62
CA GLY A 83 -27.43 18.70 -8.24
C GLY A 83 -28.03 17.37 -7.86
N ILE A 84 -27.38 16.69 -6.90
CA ILE A 84 -27.80 15.38 -6.39
C ILE A 84 -27.63 15.34 -4.88
N SER A 85 -28.44 14.50 -4.23
CA SER A 85 -28.33 14.23 -2.80
C SER A 85 -28.66 12.78 -2.49
N SER A 86 -27.97 12.23 -1.49
CA SER A 86 -28.32 10.93 -0.91
C SER A 86 -29.59 11.00 -0.05
N ALA A 87 -30.14 12.19 0.21
CA ALA A 87 -31.41 12.36 0.93
C ALA A 87 -32.58 11.67 0.20
N PRO A 88 -33.58 11.17 0.95
CA PRO A 88 -34.85 10.76 0.34
C PRO A 88 -35.50 11.93 -0.41
N TRP A 89 -36.36 11.65 -1.40
CA TRP A 89 -37.23 12.67 -1.98
C TRP A 89 -38.45 12.92 -1.08
N VAL A 90 -39.17 14.02 -1.30
CA VAL A 90 -40.37 14.37 -0.52
C VAL A 90 -41.44 13.27 -0.66
N GLY A 91 -41.88 12.70 0.47
CA GLY A 91 -42.87 11.63 0.49
C GLY A 91 -42.32 10.24 0.15
N ALA A 92 -41.00 10.07 0.09
CA ALA A 92 -40.39 8.76 -0.14
C ALA A 92 -40.74 7.73 0.97
N PRO A 93 -40.84 6.43 0.64
CA PRO A 93 -41.00 5.38 1.64
C PRO A 93 -39.88 5.37 2.67
N ALA A 94 -40.19 4.92 3.89
CA ALA A 94 -39.19 4.73 4.94
C ALA A 94 -38.03 3.84 4.46
N GLY A 95 -36.80 4.24 4.78
CA GLY A 95 -35.59 3.55 4.32
C GLY A 95 -35.06 4.02 2.96
N THR A 96 -35.73 4.98 2.30
CA THR A 96 -35.18 5.64 1.10
C THR A 96 -34.07 6.61 1.47
N GLY A 97 -33.02 6.64 0.64
CA GLY A 97 -31.88 7.53 0.84
C GLY A 97 -30.88 6.99 1.84
N THR A 98 -29.82 7.76 2.09
CA THR A 98 -28.73 7.40 2.99
C THR A 98 -28.21 8.63 3.69
N GLY A 99 -27.91 8.49 4.97
CA GLY A 99 -27.27 9.52 5.79
C GLY A 99 -26.61 8.91 7.02
N ILE A 100 -25.85 9.73 7.73
CA ILE A 100 -25.15 9.37 8.97
C ILE A 100 -25.40 10.41 10.06
N THR A 101 -25.30 9.99 11.33
CA THR A 101 -25.30 10.91 12.48
C THR A 101 -23.93 10.89 13.13
N CYS A 102 -23.12 11.92 12.92
CA CYS A 102 -21.69 11.97 13.22
C CYS A 102 -20.88 10.97 12.37
N GLY A 103 -19.65 11.34 12.02
CA GLY A 103 -18.79 10.54 11.16
C GLY A 103 -17.84 11.35 10.30
N ARG A 104 -17.42 10.72 9.21
CA ARG A 104 -16.57 11.30 8.19
C ARG A 104 -17.30 11.31 6.86
N VAL A 105 -17.33 12.47 6.20
CA VAL A 105 -17.76 12.60 4.81
C VAL A 105 -16.61 13.14 3.98
N GLU A 106 -16.32 12.47 2.87
CA GLU A 106 -15.28 12.87 1.92
C GLU A 106 -15.85 13.05 0.53
N ILE A 107 -15.47 14.16 -0.11
CA ILE A 107 -15.83 14.49 -1.48
C ILE A 107 -14.54 14.88 -2.19
N ARG A 108 -14.16 14.14 -3.23
CA ARG A 108 -13.02 14.50 -4.08
C ARG A 108 -13.51 15.17 -5.35
N ALA A 109 -13.22 16.44 -5.52
CA ALA A 109 -13.78 17.25 -6.59
C ALA A 109 -12.78 18.25 -7.18
N LYS A 110 -13.11 18.76 -8.37
CA LYS A 110 -12.49 19.95 -8.97
C LYS A 110 -13.48 20.70 -9.86
N ALA A 111 -13.39 22.01 -9.94
CA ALA A 111 -14.08 22.79 -10.97
C ALA A 111 -13.25 22.86 -12.26
N SER A 112 -13.87 23.18 -13.39
CA SER A 112 -13.14 23.44 -14.64
C SER A 112 -12.43 24.79 -14.66
N MET A 113 -12.85 25.73 -13.82
CA MET A 113 -12.18 27.00 -13.56
C MET A 113 -12.66 27.63 -12.25
N GLU A 114 -11.90 28.60 -11.74
CA GLU A 114 -12.38 29.50 -10.69
C GLU A 114 -13.16 30.67 -11.27
N LEU A 115 -14.41 30.86 -10.84
CA LEU A 115 -15.30 31.89 -11.38
C LEU A 115 -15.98 32.70 -10.27
N ASN A 116 -15.90 34.02 -10.37
CA ASN A 116 -16.69 34.89 -9.50
C ASN A 116 -18.18 34.68 -9.80
N GLY A 117 -18.98 34.39 -8.78
CA GLY A 117 -20.42 34.30 -8.94
C GLY A 117 -20.94 32.93 -9.38
N ALA A 118 -20.09 31.92 -9.57
CA ALA A 118 -20.55 30.56 -9.84
C ALA A 118 -19.50 29.52 -9.46
N GLY A 119 -19.96 28.37 -8.97
CA GLY A 119 -19.07 27.27 -8.62
C GLY A 119 -19.79 26.14 -7.88
N PRO A 120 -19.04 25.15 -7.38
CA PRO A 120 -19.60 24.03 -6.63
C PRO A 120 -20.10 24.44 -5.25
N VAL A 121 -21.12 23.73 -4.80
CA VAL A 121 -21.53 23.63 -3.39
C VAL A 121 -21.42 22.16 -2.99
N LEU A 122 -20.62 21.88 -1.97
CA LEU A 122 -20.41 20.54 -1.40
C LEU A 122 -20.90 20.56 0.05
N LEU A 123 -21.96 19.82 0.37
CA LEU A 123 -22.70 20.05 1.61
C LEU A 123 -23.27 18.79 2.25
N LEU A 124 -23.60 18.90 3.54
CA LEU A 124 -24.41 17.95 4.28
C LEU A 124 -25.75 18.59 4.66
N TRP A 125 -26.85 17.87 4.39
CA TRP A 125 -28.22 18.32 4.64
C TRP A 125 -29.03 17.30 5.45
N PRO A 126 -29.98 17.70 6.32
CA PRO A 126 -30.79 16.75 7.08
C PRO A 126 -31.53 15.75 6.19
N THR A 127 -31.58 14.47 6.59
CA THR A 127 -32.40 13.48 5.88
C THR A 127 -33.90 13.74 6.08
N ASN A 128 -34.27 14.44 7.15
CA ASN A 128 -35.61 14.99 7.34
C ASN A 128 -35.74 16.31 6.56
N LEU A 129 -36.31 16.24 5.35
CA LEU A 129 -36.44 17.39 4.45
C LEU A 129 -37.30 18.55 4.98
N ASN A 130 -38.09 18.33 6.05
CA ASN A 130 -38.93 19.37 6.65
C ASN A 130 -38.22 20.12 7.78
N HIS A 131 -36.94 19.86 7.99
CA HIS A 131 -36.16 20.44 9.08
C HIS A 131 -34.89 21.09 8.52
N TRP A 132 -34.75 22.39 8.79
CA TRP A 132 -33.55 23.17 8.53
C TRP A 132 -33.60 24.43 9.41
N PRO A 133 -32.47 24.88 9.98
CA PRO A 133 -31.15 24.20 10.04
C PRO A 133 -31.21 22.90 10.88
N PRO A 134 -30.18 22.02 10.85
CA PRO A 134 -28.76 22.27 10.57
C PRO A 134 -28.31 22.05 9.11
N GLU A 135 -27.11 22.53 8.77
CA GLU A 135 -26.42 22.31 7.49
C GLU A 135 -24.90 22.42 7.69
N VAL A 136 -24.11 21.65 6.92
CA VAL A 136 -22.65 21.78 6.91
C VAL A 136 -22.17 21.93 5.47
N ASN A 137 -21.65 23.10 5.13
CA ASN A 137 -21.03 23.39 3.83
C ASN A 137 -19.53 23.16 3.92
N LEU A 138 -19.02 22.13 3.23
CA LEU A 138 -17.59 21.84 3.13
C LEU A 138 -16.90 22.82 2.17
N LEU A 139 -17.61 23.17 1.10
CA LEU A 139 -17.17 24.14 0.09
C LEU A 139 -18.37 24.89 -0.47
N GLU A 140 -18.36 26.20 -0.33
CA GLU A 140 -18.92 27.14 -1.29
C GLU A 140 -17.78 28.02 -1.85
N THR A 141 -18.02 28.75 -2.95
CA THR A 141 -16.95 29.47 -3.66
C THR A 141 -17.14 31.00 -3.77
N PRO A 142 -17.55 31.72 -2.70
CA PRO A 142 -17.77 33.16 -2.78
C PRO A 142 -16.49 33.89 -3.17
N ARG A 143 -16.57 34.71 -4.22
CA ARG A 143 -15.45 35.51 -4.75
C ARG A 143 -14.20 34.67 -5.08
N LYS A 144 -14.41 33.41 -5.46
CA LYS A 144 -13.39 32.38 -5.74
C LYS A 144 -12.60 31.88 -4.53
N ASP A 145 -13.00 32.20 -3.30
CA ASP A 145 -12.43 31.57 -2.12
C ASP A 145 -13.27 30.38 -1.69
N GLY A 146 -12.67 29.40 -1.01
CA GLY A 146 -13.43 28.35 -0.33
C GLY A 146 -14.10 28.91 0.92
N LEU A 147 -15.35 28.53 1.15
CA LEU A 147 -16.10 28.87 2.36
C LEU A 147 -16.58 27.59 3.05
N PHE A 148 -16.19 27.44 4.32
CA PHE A 148 -16.71 26.43 5.21
C PHE A 148 -17.78 27.07 6.10
N THR A 149 -18.99 26.53 6.15
CA THR A 149 -20.06 27.07 7.00
C THR A 149 -20.77 25.94 7.75
N VAL A 150 -21.07 26.16 9.02
CA VAL A 150 -21.98 25.32 9.80
C VAL A 150 -23.17 26.16 10.21
N HIS A 151 -24.37 25.70 9.86
CA HIS A 151 -25.67 26.28 10.25
C HIS A 151 -26.29 25.44 11.37
N TRP A 152 -26.94 26.09 12.33
CA TRP A 152 -27.67 25.46 13.43
C TRP A 152 -28.91 26.27 13.80
N PRO A 153 -29.94 25.63 14.38
CA PRO A 153 -31.12 26.37 14.83
C PRO A 153 -30.77 27.21 16.06
N GLY A 154 -31.10 28.49 16.00
CA GLY A 154 -31.12 29.38 17.16
C GLY A 154 -32.27 29.06 18.11
N PRO A 155 -32.40 29.79 19.24
CA PRO A 155 -33.40 29.51 20.27
C PRO A 155 -34.84 29.49 19.78
N ASN A 156 -35.17 30.18 18.68
CA ASN A 156 -36.52 30.20 18.09
C ASN A 156 -36.60 29.43 16.77
N GLY A 157 -35.59 28.62 16.45
CA GLY A 157 -35.48 27.89 15.18
C GLY A 157 -35.00 28.74 14.01
N GLU A 158 -34.57 29.98 14.25
CA GLU A 158 -33.96 30.82 13.21
C GLU A 158 -32.56 30.31 12.82
N ASP A 159 -32.10 30.64 11.62
CA ASP A 159 -30.76 30.28 11.19
C ASP A 159 -29.68 31.04 11.97
N GLN A 160 -28.75 30.28 12.52
CA GLN A 160 -27.50 30.77 13.09
C GLN A 160 -26.36 30.04 12.42
N PHE A 161 -25.31 30.76 12.05
CA PHE A 161 -24.20 30.16 11.33
C PHE A 161 -22.85 30.72 11.75
N ARG A 162 -21.80 29.94 11.47
CA ARG A 162 -20.42 30.40 11.53
C ARG A 162 -19.71 29.95 10.27
N SER A 163 -19.12 30.92 9.59
CA SER A 163 -18.38 30.70 8.36
C SER A 163 -16.89 30.99 8.53
N GLN A 164 -16.06 30.27 7.78
CA GLN A 164 -14.62 30.50 7.69
C GLN A 164 -14.20 30.44 6.22
N ILE A 165 -13.65 31.54 5.73
CA ILE A 165 -13.03 31.61 4.40
C ILE A 165 -11.67 30.91 4.44
N TYR A 166 -11.35 30.13 3.42
CA TYR A 166 -10.04 29.53 3.21
C TYR A 166 -9.61 29.67 1.74
N LYS A 167 -8.31 29.86 1.52
CA LYS A 167 -7.74 29.95 0.17
C LYS A 167 -7.50 28.55 -0.38
N ILE A 168 -7.91 28.35 -1.63
CA ILE A 168 -7.78 27.09 -2.36
C ILE A 168 -7.84 27.40 -3.85
N ASP A 169 -7.11 26.66 -4.67
CA ASP A 169 -7.32 26.63 -6.12
C ASP A 169 -8.26 25.46 -6.43
N TYR A 170 -9.56 25.70 -6.35
CA TYR A 170 -10.55 24.63 -6.53
C TYR A 170 -10.69 24.15 -7.99
N SER A 171 -9.88 24.69 -8.92
CA SER A 171 -9.74 24.13 -10.27
C SER A 171 -8.85 22.87 -10.29
N GLN A 172 -8.08 22.63 -9.23
CA GLN A 172 -7.32 21.41 -9.01
C GLN A 172 -8.16 20.36 -8.25
N TRP A 173 -7.74 19.10 -8.37
CA TRP A 173 -8.34 18.03 -7.59
C TRP A 173 -8.00 18.18 -6.11
N HIS A 174 -9.03 18.29 -5.28
CA HIS A 174 -8.93 18.32 -3.84
C HIS A 174 -9.87 17.31 -3.19
N THR A 175 -9.46 16.75 -2.05
CA THR A 175 -10.34 15.98 -1.18
C THR A 175 -10.80 16.85 -0.02
N TYR A 176 -12.09 17.14 0.02
CA TYR A 176 -12.75 17.85 1.09
C TYR A 176 -13.31 16.85 2.09
N THR A 177 -12.88 16.90 3.33
CA THR A 177 -13.32 15.98 4.39
C THR A 177 -13.95 16.74 5.54
N ALA A 178 -15.19 16.40 5.87
CA ALA A 178 -15.82 16.78 7.12
C ALA A 178 -15.69 15.64 8.13
N ASP A 179 -14.97 15.89 9.23
CA ASP A 179 -15.05 15.07 10.44
C ASP A 179 -15.99 15.73 11.42
N TRP A 180 -17.05 15.05 11.78
CA TRP A 180 -18.06 15.57 12.67
C TRP A 180 -18.35 14.57 13.79
N THR A 181 -18.14 15.04 15.02
CA THR A 181 -18.49 14.35 16.27
C THR A 181 -19.56 15.18 17.01
N PRO A 182 -20.16 14.66 18.09
CA PRO A 182 -21.14 15.44 18.86
C PRO A 182 -20.65 16.82 19.34
N ASP A 183 -19.34 17.00 19.48
CA ASP A 183 -18.74 18.21 20.04
C ASP A 183 -18.19 19.19 18.99
N ALA A 184 -17.77 18.68 17.82
CA ALA A 184 -17.15 19.50 16.80
C ALA A 184 -17.39 19.02 15.36
N VAL A 185 -17.37 19.97 14.43
CA VAL A 185 -17.25 19.76 12.98
C VAL A 185 -15.91 20.33 12.53
N LYS A 186 -15.09 19.53 11.86
CA LYS A 186 -13.79 19.91 11.34
C LYS A 186 -13.75 19.73 9.83
N LEU A 187 -13.26 20.75 9.13
CA LEU A 187 -12.96 20.66 7.72
C LEU A 187 -11.48 20.35 7.53
N TYR A 188 -11.20 19.35 6.71
CA TYR A 188 -9.89 19.10 6.15
C TYR A 188 -9.94 19.25 4.63
N VAL A 189 -8.86 19.77 4.06
CA VAL A 189 -8.61 19.76 2.62
C VAL A 189 -7.29 19.05 2.40
N ASP A 190 -7.30 17.99 1.59
CA ASP A 190 -6.14 17.13 1.32
C ASP A 190 -5.46 16.62 2.61
N GLY A 191 -6.27 16.25 3.60
CA GLY A 191 -5.83 15.77 4.92
C GLY A 191 -5.30 16.85 5.86
N ARG A 192 -5.23 18.12 5.43
CA ARG A 192 -4.81 19.25 6.27
C ARG A 192 -6.01 19.90 6.93
N LEU A 193 -5.95 20.10 8.25
CA LEU A 193 -7.01 20.77 8.98
C LEU A 193 -7.10 22.24 8.53
N VAL A 194 -8.27 22.63 8.05
CA VAL A 194 -8.56 24.00 7.58
C VAL A 194 -9.39 24.76 8.60
N ALA A 195 -10.43 24.14 9.15
CA ALA A 195 -11.36 24.80 10.07
C ALA A 195 -11.85 23.85 11.17
N THR A 196 -12.26 24.42 12.30
CA THR A 196 -12.92 23.72 13.39
C THR A 196 -14.05 24.58 13.94
N GLN A 197 -15.24 24.00 14.02
CA GLN A 197 -16.41 24.53 14.69
C GLN A 197 -16.75 23.63 15.87
N THR A 198 -17.02 24.20 17.03
CA THR A 198 -17.41 23.44 18.25
C THR A 198 -18.81 23.86 18.73
N GLY A 199 -19.46 23.02 19.52
CA GLY A 199 -20.72 23.32 20.23
C GLY A 199 -21.99 23.32 19.38
N HIS A 200 -21.87 23.44 18.06
CA HIS A 200 -22.99 23.51 17.11
C HIS A 200 -22.97 22.38 16.08
N SER A 201 -22.41 21.23 16.48
CA SER A 201 -22.50 20.01 15.69
C SER A 201 -23.95 19.63 15.44
N PRO A 202 -24.32 19.27 14.19
CA PRO A 202 -25.61 18.63 13.93
C PRO A 202 -25.81 17.43 14.89
N LYS A 203 -27.07 17.07 15.17
CA LYS A 203 -27.41 15.97 16.09
C LYS A 203 -28.39 14.97 15.50
N GLU A 204 -28.66 15.10 14.21
CA GLU A 204 -29.57 14.25 13.46
C GLU A 204 -28.88 13.69 12.21
N ALA A 205 -29.54 12.76 11.51
CA ALA A 205 -28.95 12.14 10.33
C ALA A 205 -28.81 13.16 9.20
N MET A 206 -27.59 13.29 8.68
CA MET A 206 -27.25 14.14 7.56
C MET A 206 -26.95 13.30 6.32
N SER A 207 -27.54 13.67 5.21
CA SER A 207 -27.23 13.22 3.85
C SER A 207 -26.07 14.04 3.27
N VAL A 208 -25.43 13.53 2.22
CA VAL A 208 -24.45 14.27 1.42
C VAL A 208 -25.10 14.77 0.13
N GLY A 209 -24.79 16.02 -0.24
CA GLY A 209 -25.24 16.64 -1.48
C GLY A 209 -24.12 17.40 -2.19
N VAL A 210 -24.21 17.43 -3.52
CA VAL A 210 -23.37 18.27 -4.37
C VAL A 210 -24.24 18.94 -5.43
N ASN A 211 -24.01 20.23 -5.67
CA ASN A 211 -24.74 20.97 -6.70
C ASN A 211 -23.94 22.17 -7.21
N GLY A 212 -24.31 22.69 -8.38
CA GLY A 212 -23.82 23.99 -8.82
C GLY A 212 -24.60 25.12 -8.15
N ASN A 213 -23.94 26.26 -7.98
CA ASN A 213 -24.58 27.51 -7.58
C ASN A 213 -24.19 28.62 -8.55
N VAL A 214 -25.13 29.51 -8.84
CA VAL A 214 -24.89 30.73 -9.60
C VAL A 214 -25.53 31.91 -8.87
N ALA A 215 -24.72 32.92 -8.59
CA ALA A 215 -25.14 34.13 -7.91
C ALA A 215 -25.92 35.06 -8.86
N SER A 216 -26.93 35.69 -8.30
CA SER A 216 -27.62 36.84 -8.85
C SER A 216 -26.72 38.09 -8.83
N LYS A 217 -27.15 39.15 -9.53
CA LYS A 217 -26.44 40.44 -9.51
C LYS A 217 -26.38 41.04 -8.10
N SER A 218 -27.38 40.79 -7.26
CA SER A 218 -27.48 41.32 -5.89
C SER A 218 -26.62 40.58 -4.87
N GLU A 219 -26.19 39.35 -5.15
CA GLU A 219 -25.36 38.53 -4.25
C GLU A 219 -23.87 38.92 -4.35
N VAL A 220 -23.57 40.18 -4.04
CA VAL A 220 -22.22 40.74 -4.06
C VAL A 220 -21.27 40.06 -3.07
N TRP A 221 -21.82 39.39 -2.05
CA TRP A 221 -21.04 38.59 -1.10
C TRP A 221 -20.42 37.37 -1.79
N TYR A 222 -21.14 36.73 -2.72
CA TYR A 222 -20.66 35.59 -3.52
C TYR A 222 -19.82 36.01 -4.75
N GLY A 223 -19.84 37.30 -5.09
CA GLY A 223 -19.13 37.86 -6.24
C GLY A 223 -20.03 38.48 -7.32
N GLY A 224 -21.35 38.50 -7.09
CA GLY A 224 -22.34 38.96 -8.06
C GLY A 224 -22.48 38.01 -9.25
N SER A 225 -23.28 38.39 -10.24
CA SER A 225 -23.55 37.51 -11.39
C SER A 225 -22.30 37.29 -12.26
N PRO A 226 -22.03 36.05 -12.71
CA PRO A 226 -20.91 35.76 -13.62
C PRO A 226 -21.15 36.26 -15.04
N ASN A 227 -22.33 36.83 -15.34
CA ASN A 227 -22.75 37.10 -16.72
C ASN A 227 -21.84 38.06 -17.51
N ALA A 228 -21.12 38.94 -16.82
CA ALA A 228 -20.17 39.88 -17.43
C ALA A 228 -18.78 39.27 -17.71
N SER A 229 -18.51 38.04 -17.24
CA SER A 229 -17.20 37.37 -17.43
C SER A 229 -16.94 36.88 -18.86
N GLY A 230 -17.99 36.77 -19.68
CA GLY A 230 -17.92 36.11 -20.99
C GLY A 230 -18.02 34.58 -20.93
N VAL A 231 -17.94 33.97 -19.74
CA VAL A 231 -18.09 32.52 -19.56
C VAL A 231 -19.54 32.11 -19.80
N ARG A 232 -19.73 31.02 -20.56
CA ARG A 232 -21.05 30.42 -20.86
C ARG A 232 -21.23 29.02 -20.28
N HIS A 233 -20.15 28.38 -19.87
CA HIS A 233 -20.14 27.03 -19.32
C HIS A 233 -19.08 26.96 -18.23
N VAL A 234 -19.45 26.42 -17.08
CA VAL A 234 -18.54 26.00 -16.02
C VAL A 234 -19.08 24.70 -15.45
N ASP A 235 -18.20 23.78 -15.13
CA ASP A 235 -18.57 22.48 -14.56
C ASP A 235 -17.70 22.20 -13.34
N PHE A 236 -18.16 21.28 -12.51
CA PHE A 236 -17.27 20.60 -11.59
C PHE A 236 -17.43 19.09 -11.69
N LYS A 237 -16.33 18.42 -11.40
CA LYS A 237 -16.17 16.98 -11.49
C LYS A 237 -16.00 16.43 -10.09
N VAL A 238 -16.67 15.33 -9.82
CA VAL A 238 -16.55 14.58 -8.58
C VAL A 238 -16.04 13.19 -8.93
N ASP A 239 -14.88 12.85 -8.38
CA ASP A 239 -14.23 11.55 -8.54
C ASP A 239 -14.88 10.52 -7.62
N TYR A 240 -15.01 10.85 -6.34
CA TYR A 240 -15.78 10.03 -5.41
C TYR A 240 -16.48 10.83 -4.33
N ILE A 241 -17.51 10.22 -3.77
CA ILE A 241 -18.14 10.62 -2.51
C ILE A 241 -18.18 9.41 -1.58
N SER A 242 -17.82 9.62 -0.32
CA SER A 242 -17.84 8.57 0.69
C SER A 242 -18.34 9.10 2.03
N MET A 243 -19.17 8.31 2.72
CA MET A 243 -19.62 8.61 4.08
C MET A 243 -19.36 7.41 4.99
N ALA A 244 -18.82 7.67 6.18
CA ALA A 244 -18.69 6.70 7.25
C ALA A 244 -19.31 7.21 8.54
N GLN A 245 -20.12 6.36 9.15
CA GLN A 245 -20.76 6.59 10.44
C GLN A 245 -19.70 6.51 11.55
N TRP A 246 -19.69 7.48 12.46
CA TRP A 246 -18.91 7.39 13.68
C TRP A 246 -19.49 6.32 14.60
N THR A 247 -18.63 5.44 15.11
CA THR A 247 -18.99 4.34 16.02
C THR A 247 -18.41 4.51 17.41
N GLY A 248 -17.85 5.69 17.73
CA GLY A 248 -17.22 6.00 19.01
C GLY A 248 -15.70 6.21 18.91
N GLY A 249 -15.12 6.84 19.93
CA GLY A 249 -13.68 7.10 20.02
C GLY A 249 -13.20 8.36 19.27
N ALA A 250 -11.91 8.67 19.37
CA ALA A 250 -11.34 9.82 18.69
C ALA A 250 -11.17 9.54 17.18
N LEU A 251 -11.57 10.50 16.33
CA LEU A 251 -11.29 10.45 14.90
C LEU A 251 -9.86 10.93 14.64
N ALA A 252 -9.02 10.04 14.11
CA ALA A 252 -7.70 10.42 13.59
C ALA A 252 -7.88 11.26 12.32
N PRO A 253 -7.14 12.37 12.10
CA PRO A 253 -7.29 13.20 10.91
C PRO A 253 -7.31 12.40 9.59
N PRO A 254 -8.10 12.81 8.59
CA PRO A 254 -8.06 12.18 7.27
C PRO A 254 -6.64 12.29 6.67
N GLY A 255 -6.17 11.21 6.06
CA GLY A 255 -4.79 11.13 5.54
C GLY A 255 -3.70 10.98 6.61
N SER A 256 -4.00 11.15 7.90
CA SER A 256 -3.15 10.57 8.95
C SER A 256 -3.37 9.06 8.93
N ALA A 257 -2.30 8.28 8.91
CA ALA A 257 -2.41 6.84 9.08
C ALA A 257 -3.08 6.59 10.43
N ALA A 258 -4.38 6.28 10.40
CA ALA A 258 -5.11 5.99 11.61
C ALA A 258 -4.41 4.79 12.28
N ALA A 259 -3.88 5.02 13.48
CA ALA A 259 -3.41 3.95 14.35
C ALA A 259 -4.58 2.98 14.54
N ALA A 260 -4.49 1.81 13.90
CA ALA A 260 -5.52 0.77 13.95
C ALA A 260 -5.86 0.40 15.40
N PRO A 261 -7.11 -0.01 15.70
CA PRO A 261 -7.52 -0.26 17.07
C PRO A 261 -6.83 -1.54 17.54
N SER A 262 -6.20 -1.45 18.71
CA SER A 262 -5.67 -2.59 19.43
C SER A 262 -6.78 -3.63 19.71
N GLY A 263 -6.69 -4.76 19.02
CA GLY A 263 -7.50 -5.96 19.26
C GLY A 263 -6.67 -7.22 19.03
N GLY A 264 -5.87 -7.60 20.03
CA GLY A 264 -5.43 -8.99 20.25
C GLY A 264 -4.13 -9.46 19.57
N GLY A 265 -2.97 -8.97 20.06
CA GLY A 265 -1.64 -9.61 19.96
C GLY A 265 -0.99 -9.58 18.57
N SER A 266 0.17 -8.97 18.32
CA SER A 266 1.33 -8.70 19.17
C SER A 266 2.22 -7.67 18.45
N THR A 267 2.67 -6.64 19.18
CA THR A 267 3.83 -5.76 18.90
C THR A 267 4.29 -5.67 17.42
N SER A 268 3.76 -4.68 16.69
CA SER A 268 4.36 -4.20 15.42
C SER A 268 5.63 -3.40 15.75
N GLY A 269 6.74 -4.12 15.82
CA GLY A 269 8.09 -3.59 15.81
C GLY A 269 8.97 -4.61 15.10
N ALA A 270 10.11 -4.15 14.58
CA ALA A 270 11.14 -5.04 14.06
C ALA A 270 11.41 -6.18 15.05
N GLN A 271 11.28 -7.42 14.59
CA GLN A 271 11.43 -8.60 15.44
C GLN A 271 12.71 -9.36 15.08
N THR A 272 13.21 -10.14 16.04
CA THR A 272 14.29 -11.11 15.78
C THR A 272 13.70 -12.51 15.87
N VAL A 273 13.83 -13.30 14.81
CA VAL A 273 13.41 -14.70 14.75
C VAL A 273 14.63 -15.58 14.57
N ASN A 274 14.72 -16.67 15.32
CA ASN A 274 15.70 -17.72 15.10
C ASN A 274 14.96 -19.02 14.77
N ALA A 275 15.33 -19.71 13.70
CA ALA A 275 14.73 -20.96 13.29
C ALA A 275 15.77 -21.92 12.71
N GLY A 276 15.50 -23.22 12.78
CA GLY A 276 16.44 -24.26 12.38
C GLY A 276 17.45 -24.62 13.47
N SER A 277 18.48 -25.38 13.09
CA SER A 277 19.54 -25.88 13.96
C SER A 277 20.81 -26.09 13.14
N GLY A 278 21.97 -25.94 13.77
CA GLY A 278 23.28 -26.12 13.13
C GLY A 278 24.25 -24.98 13.43
N GLY A 279 25.50 -25.14 13.00
CA GLY A 279 26.59 -24.20 13.25
C GLY A 279 26.47 -22.90 12.44
N ASP A 280 25.90 -22.97 11.25
CA ASP A 280 25.85 -21.86 10.30
C ASP A 280 24.68 -20.91 10.56
N ALA A 281 24.78 -19.69 10.04
CA ALA A 281 23.82 -18.62 10.18
C ALA A 281 23.57 -17.90 8.85
N LEU A 282 22.40 -18.15 8.27
CA LEU A 282 21.84 -17.30 7.21
C LEU A 282 20.93 -16.25 7.86
N VAL A 283 21.33 -14.98 7.84
CA VAL A 283 20.57 -13.88 8.42
C VAL A 283 19.89 -13.08 7.32
N LEU A 284 18.57 -12.95 7.39
CA LEU A 284 17.75 -12.17 6.45
C LEU A 284 17.26 -10.89 7.12
N LYS A 285 17.29 -9.78 6.39
CA LYS A 285 16.69 -8.50 6.78
C LYS A 285 15.40 -8.31 6.00
N VAL A 286 14.27 -8.58 6.65
CA VAL A 286 12.97 -8.64 6.00
C VAL A 286 12.11 -7.48 6.43
N SER A 287 11.39 -6.87 5.49
CA SER A 287 10.36 -5.89 5.80
C SER A 287 9.11 -6.17 4.97
N GLY A 288 8.00 -5.60 5.41
CA GLY A 288 6.71 -5.75 4.75
C GLY A 288 6.03 -4.41 4.58
N GLN A 289 5.15 -4.34 3.58
CA GLN A 289 4.03 -3.43 3.58
C GLN A 289 2.81 -4.24 4.00
N ALA A 290 2.30 -4.00 5.21
CA ALA A 290 1.15 -4.72 5.72
C ALA A 290 -0.13 -4.17 5.08
N PHE A 291 -1.01 -5.08 4.65
CA PHE A 291 -2.35 -4.73 4.18
C PHE A 291 -3.30 -5.89 4.51
N GLN A 292 -4.34 -5.66 5.33
CA GLN A 292 -5.23 -6.70 5.89
C GLN A 292 -4.51 -7.82 6.67
N GLY A 293 -3.36 -7.50 7.27
CA GLY A 293 -2.43 -8.44 7.87
C GLY A 293 -1.04 -8.33 7.24
N ASP A 294 -0.04 -8.83 7.95
CA ASP A 294 1.36 -8.78 7.52
C ASP A 294 1.63 -9.75 6.36
N ALA A 295 2.71 -9.47 5.63
CA ALA A 295 3.21 -10.39 4.63
C ALA A 295 3.70 -11.69 5.31
N GLN A 296 3.16 -12.82 4.85
CA GLN A 296 3.55 -14.15 5.29
C GLN A 296 4.39 -14.82 4.23
N TYR A 297 5.46 -15.50 4.66
CA TYR A 297 6.41 -16.11 3.76
C TYR A 297 7.03 -17.37 4.35
N THR A 298 7.64 -18.17 3.49
CA THR A 298 8.50 -19.30 3.87
C THR A 298 9.87 -19.14 3.24
N VAL A 299 10.88 -19.77 3.84
CA VAL A 299 12.24 -19.81 3.32
C VAL A 299 12.71 -21.26 3.23
N LYS A 300 13.26 -21.63 2.08
CA LYS A 300 13.92 -22.90 1.85
C LYS A 300 15.38 -22.68 1.51
N VAL A 301 16.25 -23.57 1.98
CA VAL A 301 17.63 -23.68 1.50
C VAL A 301 17.78 -25.06 0.87
N ASP A 302 18.23 -25.11 -0.38
CA ASP A 302 18.35 -26.32 -1.21
C ASP A 302 17.07 -27.17 -1.22
N GLY A 303 15.93 -26.49 -1.37
CA GLY A 303 14.61 -27.12 -1.41
C GLY A 303 14.04 -27.54 -0.04
N ARG A 304 14.83 -27.48 1.04
CA ARG A 304 14.38 -27.80 2.40
C ARG A 304 13.94 -26.54 3.14
N GLN A 305 12.68 -26.51 3.60
CA GLN A 305 12.16 -25.39 4.38
C GLN A 305 12.83 -25.31 5.75
N ILE A 306 13.28 -24.12 6.12
CA ILE A 306 13.83 -23.84 7.46
C ILE A 306 12.81 -23.00 8.23
N GLY A 307 12.34 -23.53 9.37
CA GLY A 307 11.25 -22.93 10.14
C GLY A 307 9.85 -23.15 9.56
N GLY A 308 8.87 -22.45 10.11
CA GLY A 308 7.47 -22.48 9.66
C GLY A 308 7.14 -21.32 8.72
N THR A 309 5.85 -20.98 8.62
CA THR A 309 5.41 -19.71 8.03
C THR A 309 5.87 -18.56 8.91
N LEU A 310 6.63 -17.65 8.32
CA LEU A 310 7.14 -16.43 8.94
C LEU A 310 6.26 -15.24 8.56
N THR A 311 6.31 -14.20 9.38
CA THR A 311 5.50 -12.98 9.22
C THR A 311 6.42 -11.76 9.24
N ALA A 312 6.35 -10.89 8.23
CA ALA A 312 7.12 -9.65 8.17
C ALA A 312 6.41 -8.54 8.95
N ARG A 313 6.87 -8.28 10.18
CA ARG A 313 6.31 -7.27 11.10
C ARG A 313 6.98 -5.91 10.98
N ALA A 314 8.23 -5.87 10.50
CA ALA A 314 8.93 -4.62 10.26
C ALA A 314 8.35 -3.85 9.07
N SER A 315 8.11 -2.55 9.26
CA SER A 315 7.59 -1.68 8.21
C SER A 315 8.67 -1.28 7.20
N HIS A 316 8.45 -1.61 5.93
CA HIS A 316 9.31 -1.18 4.82
C HIS A 316 9.36 0.35 4.70
N ALA A 317 8.20 1.01 4.81
CA ALA A 317 8.11 2.47 4.72
C ALA A 317 8.86 3.19 5.86
N ALA A 318 8.91 2.58 7.04
CA ALA A 318 9.69 3.08 8.17
C ALA A 318 11.18 2.73 8.09
N ARG A 319 11.62 2.03 7.03
CA ARG A 319 12.99 1.49 6.86
C ARG A 319 13.42 0.61 8.03
N GLN A 320 12.45 -0.12 8.59
CA GLN A 320 12.70 -1.12 9.62
C GLN A 320 12.92 -2.48 8.98
N THR A 321 13.63 -3.35 9.69
CA THR A 321 13.85 -4.74 9.25
C THR A 321 13.70 -5.71 10.40
N ASP A 322 12.92 -6.76 10.19
CA ASP A 322 13.01 -7.98 10.97
C ASP A 322 14.37 -8.62 10.71
N THR A 323 14.92 -9.27 11.74
CA THR A 323 16.16 -10.05 11.64
C THR A 323 15.83 -11.51 11.79
N ILE A 324 15.88 -12.25 10.69
CA ILE A 324 15.56 -13.68 10.67
C ILE A 324 16.87 -14.45 10.56
N THR A 325 17.27 -15.14 11.61
CA THR A 325 18.42 -16.04 11.60
C THR A 325 17.94 -17.46 11.35
N LEU A 326 18.27 -18.00 10.18
CA LEU A 326 18.06 -19.39 9.83
C LEU A 326 19.36 -20.16 10.11
N ARG A 327 19.26 -21.21 10.92
CA ARG A 327 20.37 -22.08 11.31
C ARG A 327 20.33 -23.36 10.50
N GLY A 328 21.51 -23.78 10.05
CA GLY A 328 21.74 -24.99 9.27
C GLY A 328 23.15 -25.51 9.49
N ASP A 329 23.40 -26.72 9.00
CA ASP A 329 24.74 -27.27 8.80
C ASP A 329 24.90 -27.42 7.28
N TRP A 330 25.13 -26.29 6.60
CA TRP A 330 25.26 -26.30 5.14
C TRP A 330 26.69 -26.69 4.79
N ALA A 331 26.84 -27.57 3.79
CA ALA A 331 28.16 -27.97 3.33
C ALA A 331 28.90 -26.76 2.73
N ALA A 332 30.19 -26.89 2.42
CA ALA A 332 30.82 -25.84 1.62
C ALA A 332 30.18 -25.79 0.23
N GLY A 333 30.26 -24.61 -0.38
CA GLY A 333 29.85 -24.33 -1.74
C GLY A 333 28.56 -23.56 -1.87
N SER A 334 27.93 -23.61 -3.04
CA SER A 334 26.80 -22.73 -3.38
C SER A 334 25.47 -23.35 -2.97
N HIS A 335 24.68 -22.57 -2.25
CA HIS A 335 23.37 -22.94 -1.76
C HIS A 335 22.32 -21.99 -2.29
N ARG A 336 21.18 -22.56 -2.69
CA ARG A 336 20.05 -21.79 -3.21
C ARG A 336 19.05 -21.51 -2.10
N VAL A 337 18.83 -20.22 -1.82
CA VAL A 337 17.79 -19.76 -0.89
C VAL A 337 16.56 -19.35 -1.67
N GLU A 338 15.45 -20.05 -1.45
CA GLU A 338 14.16 -19.71 -2.02
C GLU A 338 13.25 -19.08 -0.96
N MET A 339 12.79 -17.87 -1.23
CA MET A 339 11.81 -17.17 -0.40
C MET A 339 10.49 -17.10 -1.16
N THR A 340 9.41 -17.53 -0.52
CA THR A 340 8.08 -17.57 -1.13
C THR A 340 7.13 -16.66 -0.37
N PHE A 341 6.61 -15.63 -1.03
CA PHE A 341 5.54 -14.79 -0.51
C PHE A 341 4.20 -15.51 -0.69
N LEU A 342 3.41 -15.65 0.38
CA LEU A 342 2.30 -16.61 0.45
C LEU A 342 0.91 -15.99 0.35
N ASN A 343 0.75 -14.76 0.83
CA ASN A 343 -0.56 -14.19 1.06
C ASN A 343 -0.67 -12.82 0.42
N ASP A 344 -0.32 -12.63 -0.85
CA ASP A 344 -0.53 -11.34 -1.49
C ASP A 344 -1.99 -10.86 -1.37
N ALA A 345 -2.13 -9.57 -1.14
CA ALA A 345 -3.38 -8.88 -1.12
C ALA A 345 -3.14 -7.50 -1.72
N TRP A 346 -3.58 -7.34 -2.97
CA TRP A 346 -3.54 -6.05 -3.64
C TRP A 346 -4.92 -5.39 -3.58
N GLY A 347 -4.98 -4.27 -2.87
CA GLY A 347 -6.16 -3.43 -2.69
C GLY A 347 -6.39 -2.43 -3.82
N GLY A 348 -5.59 -2.46 -4.89
CA GLY A 348 -5.79 -1.64 -6.09
C GLY A 348 -4.89 -0.40 -6.22
N PHE A 349 -4.05 -0.10 -5.21
CA PHE A 349 -3.10 1.02 -5.22
C PHE A 349 -1.90 0.75 -4.30
N SER A 350 -0.82 1.52 -4.45
CA SER A 350 0.49 1.27 -3.81
C SER A 350 0.50 1.29 -2.27
N GLY A 351 -0.50 1.89 -1.62
CA GLY A 351 -0.63 1.97 -0.16
C GLY A 351 -1.57 0.93 0.46
N ALA A 352 -2.21 0.10 -0.38
CA ALA A 352 -3.03 -1.04 0.03
C ALA A 352 -2.50 -2.30 -0.63
N ASP A 353 -1.20 -2.40 -0.72
CA ASP A 353 -0.53 -3.49 -1.36
C ASP A 353 0.23 -4.24 -0.29
N ARG A 354 -0.09 -5.53 -0.12
CA ARG A 354 0.67 -6.36 0.78
C ARG A 354 1.91 -6.80 0.03
N ASN A 355 3.01 -6.13 0.33
CA ASN A 355 4.29 -6.45 -0.29
C ASN A 355 5.27 -7.02 0.71
N LEU A 356 6.19 -7.83 0.20
CA LEU A 356 7.28 -8.42 0.96
C LEU A 356 8.61 -8.01 0.35
N TYR A 357 9.55 -7.65 1.22
CA TYR A 357 10.88 -7.19 0.84
C TYR A 357 11.93 -7.95 1.62
N LEU A 358 12.92 -8.47 0.91
CA LEU A 358 14.20 -8.84 1.48
C LEU A 358 15.15 -7.68 1.20
N GLU A 359 15.54 -6.93 2.24
CA GLU A 359 16.44 -5.78 2.10
C GLU A 359 17.89 -6.22 1.88
N GLY A 360 18.24 -7.39 2.41
CA GLY A 360 19.55 -7.97 2.28
C GLY A 360 19.70 -9.23 3.12
N ALA A 361 20.79 -9.96 2.88
CA ALA A 361 21.13 -11.16 3.63
C ALA A 361 22.62 -11.20 3.97
N SER A 362 22.97 -11.93 5.01
CA SER A 362 24.34 -12.32 5.32
C SER A 362 24.44 -13.80 5.66
N TYR A 363 25.58 -14.39 5.33
CA TYR A 363 25.93 -15.76 5.68
C TYR A 363 27.15 -15.75 6.60
N ASN A 364 27.04 -16.36 7.79
CA ASN A 364 28.10 -16.40 8.80
C ASN A 364 28.74 -15.02 9.05
N GLY A 365 27.91 -13.97 9.07
CA GLY A 365 28.33 -12.58 9.29
C GLY A 365 28.82 -11.83 8.05
N ARG A 366 29.03 -12.51 6.91
CA ARG A 366 29.44 -11.89 5.65
C ARG A 366 28.21 -11.53 4.80
N ALA A 367 28.10 -10.28 4.36
CA ALA A 367 27.02 -9.84 3.49
C ALA A 367 27.02 -10.63 2.15
N ILE A 368 25.82 -10.97 1.67
CA ILE A 368 25.60 -11.62 0.37
C ILE A 368 25.18 -10.53 -0.63
N PRO A 369 26.05 -10.13 -1.58
CA PRO A 369 25.71 -9.09 -2.55
C PRO A 369 24.54 -9.52 -3.44
N GLY A 370 23.64 -8.59 -3.75
CA GLY A 370 22.51 -8.87 -4.65
C GLY A 370 21.39 -9.74 -4.04
N ALA A 371 21.44 -10.06 -2.74
CA ALA A 371 20.40 -10.84 -2.08
C ALA A 371 19.05 -10.12 -1.91
N ALA A 372 18.95 -8.84 -2.27
CA ALA A 372 17.71 -8.08 -2.12
C ALA A 372 16.63 -8.58 -3.09
N LEU A 373 15.41 -8.83 -2.56
CA LEU A 373 14.27 -9.32 -3.33
C LEU A 373 13.03 -8.47 -3.05
N THR A 374 12.21 -8.28 -4.09
CA THR A 374 10.93 -7.59 -3.98
C THR A 374 9.81 -8.49 -4.49
N PHE A 375 8.76 -8.61 -3.69
CA PHE A 375 7.57 -9.38 -4.02
C PHE A 375 6.37 -8.44 -4.01
N GLY A 376 5.92 -8.10 -5.23
CA GLY A 376 4.68 -7.34 -5.47
C GLY A 376 3.44 -8.22 -5.66
N LYS A 377 3.60 -9.55 -5.52
CA LYS A 377 2.56 -10.57 -5.62
C LYS A 377 3.05 -11.91 -5.08
N THR A 378 2.13 -12.81 -4.76
CA THR A 378 2.44 -14.18 -4.30
C THR A 378 3.37 -14.85 -5.30
N GLY A 379 4.39 -15.54 -4.80
CA GLY A 379 5.35 -16.24 -5.64
C GLY A 379 6.71 -16.43 -4.99
N SER A 380 7.54 -17.22 -5.65
CA SER A 380 8.88 -17.59 -5.18
C SER A 380 9.95 -16.83 -5.97
N ARG A 381 10.97 -16.36 -5.26
CA ARG A 381 12.21 -15.84 -5.82
C ARG A 381 13.36 -16.43 -5.04
N ALA A 382 14.55 -16.43 -5.64
CA ALA A 382 15.72 -17.00 -5.02
C ALA A 382 16.95 -16.12 -5.20
N PHE A 383 17.87 -16.28 -4.26
CA PHE A 383 19.25 -15.82 -4.36
C PHE A 383 20.15 -16.97 -3.90
N GLU A 384 21.44 -16.82 -4.12
CA GLU A 384 22.42 -17.82 -3.73
C GLU A 384 23.38 -17.22 -2.69
N PHE A 385 23.84 -18.07 -1.78
CA PHE A 385 25.03 -17.77 -1.00
C PHE A 385 26.04 -18.89 -1.19
N THR A 386 27.31 -18.54 -1.07
CA THR A 386 28.38 -19.54 -1.07
C THR A 386 28.91 -19.67 0.35
N ASP A 387 28.81 -20.86 0.90
CA ASP A 387 29.58 -21.22 2.06
C ASP A 387 31.04 -21.43 1.65
N GLY A 388 31.86 -20.42 1.96
CA GLY A 388 33.31 -20.46 1.75
C GLY A 388 34.07 -21.19 2.87
N SER A 389 33.36 -21.81 3.82
CA SER A 389 33.94 -22.69 4.83
C SER A 389 34.65 -23.80 4.09
N VAL A 390 35.97 -23.73 4.11
CA VAL A 390 36.76 -24.68 3.34
C VAL A 390 36.55 -26.05 3.95
N ILE A 391 36.11 -27.04 3.16
CA ILE A 391 35.94 -28.42 3.61
C ILE A 391 37.32 -28.90 4.03
N THR A 392 37.59 -28.80 5.32
CA THR A 392 38.92 -29.12 5.84
C THR A 392 38.92 -30.60 6.12
N ALA A 393 39.59 -31.30 5.22
CA ALA A 393 39.86 -32.71 5.29
C ALA A 393 40.40 -33.08 6.70
N PRO A 394 39.67 -33.81 7.57
CA PRO A 394 40.16 -34.15 8.91
C PRO A 394 41.26 -35.20 8.82
N ALA A 395 42.41 -35.02 9.49
CA ALA A 395 43.54 -35.95 9.46
C ALA A 395 43.14 -37.39 9.88
N ALA A 396 42.72 -38.19 8.89
CA ALA A 396 42.22 -39.55 9.06
C ALA A 396 42.71 -40.46 7.92
N THR A 397 42.78 -41.75 8.19
CA THR A 397 43.28 -42.79 7.27
C THR A 397 42.42 -42.95 6.01
N GLN A 398 41.13 -42.62 6.07
CA GLN A 398 40.22 -42.56 4.92
C GLN A 398 39.01 -41.69 5.25
N ALA A 399 39.06 -40.40 4.90
CA ALA A 399 37.91 -39.50 5.06
C ALA A 399 37.23 -39.27 3.71
N VAL A 400 35.93 -39.51 3.66
CA VAL A 400 35.09 -39.26 2.50
C VAL A 400 34.50 -37.86 2.63
N LEU A 401 34.69 -37.06 1.60
CA LEU A 401 34.24 -35.69 1.48
C LEU A 401 33.20 -35.62 0.35
N ARG A 402 32.16 -34.84 0.58
CA ARG A 402 31.16 -34.50 -0.41
C ARG A 402 31.01 -32.99 -0.46
N GLY A 403 30.99 -32.45 -1.66
CA GLY A 403 30.71 -31.07 -1.98
C GLY A 403 29.21 -30.77 -1.99
N SER A 404 28.87 -29.61 -2.53
CA SER A 404 27.50 -29.15 -2.72
C SER A 404 27.10 -29.20 -4.19
N SER A 405 25.89 -28.74 -4.52
CA SER A 405 25.52 -28.46 -5.90
C SER A 405 26.09 -27.15 -6.42
N GLY A 406 27.09 -26.55 -5.76
CA GLY A 406 27.72 -25.25 -6.06
C GLY A 406 29.22 -25.33 -6.35
N VAL A 407 29.96 -24.22 -6.30
CA VAL A 407 31.43 -24.23 -6.42
C VAL A 407 32.04 -24.56 -5.06
N ASP A 408 32.74 -25.68 -4.95
CA ASP A 408 33.28 -26.15 -3.68
C ASP A 408 34.78 -25.87 -3.52
N LEU A 409 35.20 -25.60 -2.28
CA LEU A 409 36.61 -25.43 -1.92
C LEU A 409 37.02 -26.50 -0.91
N PHE A 410 37.86 -27.44 -1.34
CA PHE A 410 38.36 -28.53 -0.49
C PHE A 410 39.76 -28.22 0.04
N ARG A 411 39.91 -28.03 1.36
CA ARG A 411 41.21 -27.74 1.96
C ARG A 411 41.99 -29.01 2.15
N LEU A 412 43.22 -28.99 1.66
CA LEU A 412 44.20 -30.05 1.85
C LEU A 412 45.43 -29.45 2.51
N THR A 413 45.81 -29.96 3.66
CA THR A 413 47.01 -29.56 4.41
C THR A 413 48.06 -30.66 4.32
N ASP A 414 49.34 -30.32 4.54
CA ASP A 414 50.46 -31.27 4.63
C ASP A 414 50.38 -32.11 5.92
N VAL A 415 49.36 -32.97 5.99
CA VAL A 415 49.10 -33.87 7.11
C VAL A 415 48.75 -35.24 6.56
N ALA A 416 49.48 -36.26 6.99
CA ALA A 416 49.32 -37.64 6.55
C ALA A 416 47.85 -38.10 6.53
N GLY A 417 47.44 -38.72 5.42
CA GLY A 417 46.11 -39.30 5.28
C GLY A 417 45.66 -39.48 3.84
N ARG A 418 44.62 -40.30 3.67
CA ARG A 418 43.94 -40.47 2.37
C ARG A 418 42.53 -39.91 2.46
N ARG A 419 42.11 -39.24 1.40
CA ARG A 419 40.76 -38.67 1.24
C ARG A 419 40.12 -39.16 -0.03
N ILE A 420 38.79 -39.17 -0.05
CA ILE A 420 38.00 -39.36 -1.26
C ILE A 420 37.06 -38.15 -1.36
N ILE A 421 36.97 -37.53 -2.53
CA ILE A 421 35.90 -36.57 -2.85
C ILE A 421 35.00 -37.26 -3.87
N GLU A 422 33.72 -37.42 -3.55
CA GLU A 422 32.81 -38.25 -4.35
C GLU A 422 32.13 -37.51 -5.51
N ASP A 423 32.15 -36.19 -5.50
CA ASP A 423 31.36 -35.31 -6.34
C ASP A 423 32.14 -34.08 -6.85
N PHE A 424 33.48 -34.17 -6.92
CA PHE A 424 34.30 -33.08 -7.43
C PHE A 424 34.00 -32.76 -8.89
N GLU A 425 33.56 -31.53 -9.17
CA GLU A 425 33.31 -31.03 -10.51
C GLU A 425 34.55 -30.29 -11.07
N VAL A 426 35.29 -30.95 -11.97
CA VAL A 426 36.45 -30.39 -12.68
C VAL A 426 36.07 -29.12 -13.45
N GLY A 427 36.93 -28.10 -13.39
CA GLY A 427 36.70 -26.78 -13.97
C GLY A 427 35.86 -25.84 -13.11
N ARG A 428 35.19 -26.36 -12.06
CA ARG A 428 34.27 -25.60 -11.22
C ARG A 428 34.76 -25.56 -9.78
N ASP A 429 34.96 -26.71 -9.16
CA ASP A 429 35.46 -26.82 -7.79
C ASP A 429 36.96 -26.57 -7.71
N LYS A 430 37.48 -26.31 -6.51
CA LYS A 430 38.90 -26.10 -6.28
C LYS A 430 39.44 -26.94 -5.13
N LEU A 431 40.60 -27.53 -5.37
CA LEU A 431 41.48 -28.01 -4.31
C LEU A 431 42.30 -26.83 -3.78
N VAL A 432 42.21 -26.58 -2.48
CA VAL A 432 42.94 -25.51 -1.79
C VAL A 432 44.04 -26.13 -0.93
N PHE A 433 45.26 -26.10 -1.44
CA PHE A 433 46.44 -26.61 -0.77
C PHE A 433 47.00 -25.57 0.20
N SER A 434 46.98 -25.86 1.50
CA SER A 434 47.49 -24.96 2.54
C SER A 434 48.77 -25.52 3.16
N GLY A 435 49.87 -24.77 3.07
CA GLY A 435 51.18 -25.20 3.55
C GLY A 435 51.83 -26.34 2.76
N VAL A 436 51.34 -26.65 1.56
CA VAL A 436 51.86 -27.72 0.69
C VAL A 436 52.71 -27.10 -0.43
N ASN A 437 53.89 -27.66 -0.68
CA ASN A 437 54.73 -27.24 -1.79
C ASN A 437 54.11 -27.65 -3.13
N ARG A 438 53.84 -26.70 -4.04
CA ARG A 438 53.28 -26.96 -5.37
C ARG A 438 54.07 -28.00 -6.16
N SER A 439 55.38 -28.06 -6.02
CA SER A 439 56.21 -29.05 -6.73
C SER A 439 56.07 -30.48 -6.22
N SER A 440 55.38 -30.71 -5.09
CA SER A 440 55.06 -32.04 -4.54
C SER A 440 53.81 -32.67 -5.17
N VAL A 441 52.95 -31.86 -5.80
CA VAL A 441 51.66 -32.33 -6.31
C VAL A 441 51.84 -33.22 -7.54
N ARG A 442 51.22 -34.40 -7.54
CA ARG A 442 51.21 -35.37 -8.64
C ARG A 442 49.77 -35.82 -8.89
N ILE A 443 49.36 -35.85 -10.15
CA ILE A 443 48.03 -36.31 -10.58
C ILE A 443 48.23 -37.61 -11.37
N ALA A 444 47.47 -38.65 -11.05
CA ALA A 444 47.48 -39.91 -11.77
C ALA A 444 46.06 -40.48 -11.90
N ALA A 445 45.80 -41.25 -12.96
CA ALA A 445 44.62 -42.09 -13.03
C ALA A 445 44.70 -43.15 -11.92
N ASP A 446 43.59 -43.40 -11.24
CA ASP A 446 43.53 -44.41 -10.19
C ASP A 446 42.10 -44.95 -10.02
N HIS A 447 41.93 -45.96 -9.17
CA HIS A 447 40.62 -46.45 -8.75
C HIS A 447 40.52 -46.59 -7.24
N ASP A 448 39.31 -46.44 -6.70
CA ASP A 448 39.05 -46.75 -5.29
C ASP A 448 39.20 -48.26 -5.08
N GLY A 449 40.00 -48.68 -4.12
CA GLY A 449 40.22 -50.10 -3.83
C GLY A 449 39.02 -50.78 -3.17
N THR A 450 38.02 -50.02 -2.69
CA THR A 450 36.85 -50.57 -1.99
C THR A 450 35.71 -50.96 -2.93
N ASP A 451 35.49 -50.20 -4.01
CA ASP A 451 34.41 -50.45 -4.97
C ASP A 451 34.82 -50.29 -6.45
N HIS A 452 36.12 -50.15 -6.72
CA HIS A 452 36.69 -50.04 -8.08
C HIS A 452 36.16 -48.86 -8.90
N ALA A 453 35.62 -47.82 -8.24
CA ALA A 453 35.27 -46.58 -8.92
C ALA A 453 36.52 -45.90 -9.50
N TRP A 454 36.47 -45.54 -10.78
CA TRP A 454 37.58 -44.90 -11.48
C TRP A 454 37.55 -43.38 -11.35
N GLY A 455 38.73 -42.74 -11.36
CA GLY A 455 38.88 -41.29 -11.28
C GLY A 455 40.35 -40.87 -11.28
N GLN A 456 40.64 -39.71 -10.68
CA GLN A 456 42.01 -39.19 -10.54
C GLN A 456 42.46 -39.09 -9.09
N ARG A 457 43.65 -39.61 -8.78
CA ARG A 457 44.32 -39.38 -7.50
C ARG A 457 45.28 -38.21 -7.59
N VAL A 458 45.19 -37.32 -6.61
CA VAL A 458 46.15 -36.25 -6.38
C VAL A 458 46.96 -36.59 -5.13
N SER A 459 48.25 -36.88 -5.32
CA SER A 459 49.21 -37.07 -4.23
C SER A 459 50.00 -35.78 -4.02
N PHE A 460 50.31 -35.43 -2.79
CA PHE A 460 50.96 -34.16 -2.45
C PHE A 460 51.67 -34.26 -1.10
N GLY A 461 52.34 -33.19 -0.69
CA GLY A 461 52.98 -33.12 0.62
C GLY A 461 54.22 -33.99 0.74
N THR A 462 54.60 -34.30 1.97
CA THR A 462 55.81 -35.11 2.27
C THR A 462 55.55 -36.33 3.14
N HIS A 463 54.32 -36.58 3.58
CA HIS A 463 53.95 -37.65 4.51
C HIS A 463 52.99 -38.69 3.89
N GLY A 464 52.86 -38.73 2.57
CA GLY A 464 52.05 -39.72 1.85
C GLY A 464 50.58 -39.31 1.70
N GLU A 465 50.32 -38.01 1.65
CA GLU A 465 49.00 -37.42 1.51
C GLU A 465 48.43 -37.67 0.12
N SER A 466 47.16 -38.06 0.05
CA SER A 466 46.45 -38.07 -1.22
C SER A 466 44.94 -37.82 -1.09
N VAL A 467 44.35 -37.27 -2.13
CA VAL A 467 42.91 -37.23 -2.34
C VAL A 467 42.57 -37.95 -3.64
N PHE A 468 41.56 -38.82 -3.60
CA PHE A 468 40.99 -39.45 -4.78
C PHE A 468 39.72 -38.72 -5.19
N LEU A 469 39.68 -38.21 -6.42
CA LEU A 469 38.52 -37.55 -7.00
C LEU A 469 37.74 -38.60 -7.79
N ARG A 470 36.65 -39.08 -7.20
CA ARG A 470 35.87 -40.18 -7.74
C ARG A 470 35.10 -39.71 -8.98
N TYR A 471 35.15 -40.49 -10.06
CA TYR A 471 34.49 -40.20 -11.35
C TYR A 471 34.88 -38.87 -12.02
N ALA A 472 35.88 -38.17 -11.48
CA ALA A 472 36.39 -36.91 -12.00
C ALA A 472 37.64 -37.13 -12.86
N TRP A 473 37.70 -36.44 -13.99
CA TRP A 473 38.78 -36.57 -14.98
C TRP A 473 39.14 -35.21 -15.59
N GLY A 474 40.40 -35.05 -15.99
CA GLY A 474 40.87 -33.83 -16.64
C GLY A 474 41.26 -32.71 -15.67
N LEU A 475 41.46 -33.02 -14.39
CA LEU A 475 41.94 -32.07 -13.39
C LEU A 475 43.24 -31.39 -13.86
N ASP A 476 43.29 -30.06 -13.77
CA ASP A 476 44.46 -29.27 -14.15
C ASP A 476 44.83 -28.22 -13.10
N SER A 477 45.78 -27.34 -13.44
CA SER A 477 46.26 -26.29 -12.53
C SER A 477 45.22 -25.20 -12.21
N ALA A 478 44.22 -24.98 -13.07
CA ALA A 478 43.16 -24.02 -12.83
C ALA A 478 42.21 -24.49 -11.72
N ASP A 479 42.16 -25.80 -11.45
CA ASP A 479 41.39 -26.41 -10.36
C ASP A 479 42.11 -26.43 -9.01
N MET A 480 43.29 -25.80 -8.92
CA MET A 480 44.13 -25.84 -7.74
C MET A 480 44.53 -24.43 -7.30
N THR A 481 44.33 -24.16 -6.02
CA THR A 481 44.83 -22.96 -5.35
C THR A 481 45.83 -23.36 -4.27
N PHE A 482 46.87 -22.56 -4.09
CA PHE A 482 47.90 -22.77 -3.07
C PHE A 482 47.94 -21.53 -2.17
N THR A 483 47.88 -21.75 -0.86
CA THR A 483 47.80 -20.69 0.16
C THR A 483 48.79 -20.91 1.30
#